data_AF-A0A962QGH8-F1
#
_entry.id   AF-A0A962QGH8-F1
#
_cell.length_a   1.000
_cell.length_b   1.000
_cell.length_c   1.000
_cell.angle_alpha   90.00
_cell.angle_beta   90.00
_cell.angle_gamma   90.00
#
_symmetry.space_group_name_H-M   'P 1'
#
loop_
_entity.id
_entity.type
_entity.pdbx_description
1 polymer ?
#
loop_
_entity_poly.entity_id
_entity_poly.type
_entity_poly.pdbx_seq_one_letter_code
_entity_poly.pdbx_strand_id
1 'polypeptide(L)'
;MSTLATTQAPLKAKISRDDWLQRAAILVIAVYLIITLAMPLYVMLSKSLQNHAGEFIGFGNYGEYFTTPALVYSIQNSLFIAVLSTLISVSIAFLFAYALTR
;
A
#
# COMPACT_ATOMS: atom_id res chain seq x y z
N MET A 1 -60.21 -21.99 -1.20
CA MET A 1 -59.84 -21.03 -2.26
C MET A 1 -58.34 -20.83 -2.22
N SER A 2 -57.67 -21.37 -3.24
CA SER A 2 -56.23 -21.54 -3.37
C SER A 2 -55.54 -20.27 -3.90
N THR A 3 -54.41 -19.95 -3.26
CA THR A 3 -53.12 -19.50 -3.85
C THR A 3 -53.12 -18.30 -4.81
N LEU A 4 -52.34 -17.27 -4.48
CA LEU A 4 -51.40 -16.64 -5.43
C LEU A 4 -50.14 -16.21 -4.67
N ALA A 5 -49.14 -17.09 -4.66
CA ALA A 5 -47.78 -16.74 -4.31
C ALA A 5 -47.20 -15.94 -5.48
N THR A 6 -47.04 -14.63 -5.32
CA THR A 6 -46.38 -13.77 -6.30
C THR A 6 -44.89 -14.12 -6.34
N THR A 7 -44.49 -14.99 -7.27
CA THR A 7 -43.09 -15.28 -7.55
C THR A 7 -42.46 -14.04 -8.19
N GLN A 8 -41.83 -13.19 -7.38
CA GLN A 8 -40.99 -12.09 -7.88
C GLN A 8 -39.76 -12.72 -8.56
N ALA A 9 -39.70 -12.66 -9.88
CA ALA A 9 -38.52 -13.06 -10.63
C ALA A 9 -37.32 -12.20 -10.20
N PRO A 10 -36.11 -12.77 -10.05
CA PRO A 10 -34.95 -12.02 -9.59
C PRO A 10 -34.64 -10.89 -10.58
N LEU A 11 -34.65 -9.65 -10.09
CA LEU A 11 -34.23 -8.47 -10.84
C LEU A 11 -32.81 -8.71 -11.36
N LYS A 12 -32.69 -9.09 -12.64
CA LYS A 12 -31.40 -9.20 -13.33
C LYS A 12 -30.83 -7.79 -13.40
N ALA A 13 -29.90 -7.46 -12.51
CA ALA A 13 -29.22 -6.16 -12.50
C ALA A 13 -28.60 -5.92 -13.89
N LYS A 14 -29.26 -5.09 -14.71
CA LYS A 14 -28.66 -4.57 -15.93
C LYS A 14 -27.55 -3.64 -15.48
N ILE A 15 -26.31 -3.96 -15.83
CA ILE A 15 -25.16 -3.07 -15.69
C ILE A 15 -25.56 -1.73 -16.31
N SER A 16 -25.70 -0.70 -15.48
CA SER A 16 -25.99 0.65 -15.95
C SER A 16 -24.75 1.20 -16.65
N ARG A 17 -24.93 2.17 -17.55
CA ARG A 17 -23.78 2.88 -18.17
C ARG A 17 -22.93 3.58 -17.12
N ASP A 18 -23.56 4.02 -16.03
CA ASP A 18 -22.89 4.65 -14.89
C ASP A 18 -22.00 3.65 -14.14
N ASP A 19 -22.45 2.41 -13.97
CA ASP A 19 -21.63 1.34 -13.35
C ASP A 19 -20.38 1.05 -14.18
N TRP A 20 -20.50 1.08 -15.51
CA TRP A 20 -19.36 0.87 -16.41
C TRP A 20 -18.38 2.03 -16.37
N LEU A 21 -18.88 3.27 -16.33
CA LEU A 21 -18.05 4.47 -16.20
C LEU A 21 -17.30 4.50 -14.86
N GLN A 22 -17.97 4.16 -13.75
CA GLN A 22 -17.34 4.07 -12.43
C GLN A 22 -16.23 3.01 -12.42
N ARG A 23 -16.47 1.83 -12.98
CA ARG A 23 -15.46 0.77 -13.08
C ARG A 23 -14.29 1.18 -13.96
N ALA A 24 -14.56 1.84 -15.09
CA ALA A 24 -13.52 2.39 -15.96
C ALA A 24 -12.67 3.42 -15.21
N ALA A 25 -13.28 4.33 -14.45
CA ALA A 25 -12.56 5.32 -13.66
C ALA A 25 -11.67 4.66 -12.58
N ILE A 26 -12.19 3.67 -11.85
CA ILE A 26 -11.41 2.90 -10.86
C ILE A 26 -10.24 2.20 -11.55
N LEU A 27 -10.48 1.56 -12.71
CA LEU A 27 -9.44 0.85 -13.44
C LEU A 27 -8.35 1.81 -13.94
N VAL A 28 -8.73 2.98 -14.45
CA VAL A 28 -7.78 4.03 -14.86
C VAL A 28 -6.93 4.49 -13.67
N ILE A 29 -7.54 4.77 -12.52
CA ILE A 29 -6.80 5.16 -11.31
C ILE A 29 -5.88 4.03 -10.85
N ALA A 30 -6.34 2.78 -10.84
CA ALA A 30 -5.52 1.64 -10.45
C ALA A 30 -4.32 1.45 -11.38
N VAL A 31 -4.53 1.53 -12.70
CA VAL A 31 -3.45 1.46 -13.70
C VAL A 31 -2.48 2.64 -13.51
N TYR A 32 -3.00 3.84 -13.29
CA TYR A 32 -2.18 5.02 -13.01
C TYR A 32 -1.30 4.82 -11.77
N LEU A 33 -1.86 4.31 -10.65
CA LEU A 33 -1.10 4.02 -9.45
C LEU A 33 -0.05 2.92 -9.68
N ILE A 34 -0.37 1.88 -10.44
CA ILE A 34 0.61 0.83 -10.77
C ILE A 34 1.77 1.41 -11.57
N ILE A 35 1.49 2.22 -12.60
CA ILE A 35 2.54 2.81 -13.42
C ILE A 35 3.38 3.80 -12.62
N THR A 36 2.75 4.66 -11.82
CA THR A 36 3.47 5.74 -11.11
C THR A 36 4.12 5.31 -9.80
N LEU A 37 3.65 4.24 -9.16
CA LEU A 37 4.20 3.74 -7.90
C LEU A 37 4.93 2.40 -8.09
N ALA A 38 4.30 1.39 -8.69
CA ALA A 38 4.89 0.05 -8.75
C ALA A 38 6.08 -0.02 -9.73
N MET A 39 5.99 0.67 -10.88
CA MET A 39 7.10 0.68 -11.85
C MET A 39 8.41 1.29 -11.29
N PRO A 40 8.43 2.50 -10.69
CA PRO A 40 9.67 3.03 -10.11
C PRO A 40 10.18 2.19 -8.93
N LEU A 41 9.29 1.60 -8.13
CA LEU A 41 9.69 0.65 -7.08
C LEU A 41 10.38 -0.59 -7.66
N TYR A 42 9.86 -1.14 -8.76
CA TYR A 42 10.50 -2.25 -9.46
C TYR A 42 11.91 -1.86 -9.97
N VAL A 43 12.05 -0.68 -10.56
CA VAL A 43 13.36 -0.19 -11.04
C VAL A 43 14.35 0.00 -9.89
N MET A 44 13.91 0.57 -8.76
CA MET A 44 14.73 0.73 -7.56
C MET A 44 15.18 -0.63 -6.99
N LEU A 45 14.26 -1.60 -6.93
CA LEU A 45 14.58 -2.98 -6.50
C LEU A 45 15.53 -3.68 -7.47
N SER A 46 15.37 -3.46 -8.78
CA SER A 46 16.29 -4.03 -9.77
C SER A 46 17.69 -3.44 -9.62
N LYS A 47 17.78 -2.12 -9.45
CA LYS A 47 19.04 -1.41 -9.20
C LYS A 47 19.73 -1.83 -7.90
N SER A 48 18.99 -2.18 -6.84
CA SER A 48 19.62 -2.67 -5.61
C SER A 48 20.35 -4.00 -5.80
N LEU A 49 20.06 -4.74 -6.88
CA LEU A 49 20.75 -5.98 -7.26
C LEU A 49 21.78 -5.79 -8.39
N GLN A 50 21.92 -4.58 -8.91
CA GLN A 50 22.83 -4.24 -10.01
C GLN A 50 23.92 -3.28 -9.55
N ASN A 51 25.05 -3.27 -10.25
CA ASN A 51 26.08 -2.26 -10.05
C ASN A 51 25.78 -0.99 -10.86
N HIS A 52 26.68 0.00 -10.78
CA HIS A 52 26.53 1.29 -11.45
C HIS A 52 26.61 1.18 -12.99
N ALA A 53 27.23 0.11 -13.50
CA ALA A 53 27.29 -0.21 -14.92
C ALA A 53 26.05 -0.99 -15.43
N GLY A 54 25.11 -1.34 -14.54
CA GLY A 54 23.90 -2.10 -14.87
C GLY A 54 24.09 -3.62 -14.86
N GLU A 55 25.23 -4.11 -14.41
CA GLU A 55 25.50 -5.55 -14.31
C GLU A 55 24.84 -6.12 -13.06
N PHE A 56 24.23 -7.30 -13.16
CA PHE A 56 23.62 -7.98 -12.01
C PHE A 56 24.71 -8.53 -11.08
N ILE A 57 24.77 -8.01 -9.86
CA ILE A 57 25.74 -8.40 -8.81
C ILE A 57 25.06 -9.12 -7.63
N GLY A 58 23.78 -9.46 -7.75
CA GLY A 58 23.00 -10.10 -6.69
C GLY A 58 22.97 -9.23 -5.43
N PHE A 59 23.31 -9.80 -4.27
CA PHE A 59 23.26 -9.09 -3.00
C PHE A 59 24.51 -8.26 -2.66
N GLY A 60 25.41 -8.02 -3.62
CA GLY A 60 26.66 -7.29 -3.37
C GLY A 60 26.46 -5.92 -2.70
N ASN A 61 25.52 -5.12 -3.19
CA ASN A 61 25.16 -3.82 -2.60
C ASN A 61 24.65 -3.94 -1.15
N TYR A 62 23.93 -5.02 -0.82
CA TYR A 62 23.42 -5.24 0.52
C TYR A 62 24.56 -5.57 1.50
N GLY A 63 25.52 -6.40 1.08
CA GLY A 63 26.72 -6.68 1.86
C GLY A 63 27.48 -5.39 2.18
N GLU A 64 27.74 -4.56 1.16
CA GLU A 64 28.39 -3.26 1.33
C GLU A 64 27.61 -2.35 2.30
N TYR A 65 26.29 -2.27 2.13
CA TYR A 65 25.40 -1.49 2.98
C TYR A 65 25.54 -1.86 4.47
N PHE A 66 25.51 -3.15 4.79
CA PHE A 66 25.62 -3.62 6.18
C PHE A 66 27.04 -3.53 6.76
N THR A 67 28.07 -3.45 5.91
CA THR A 67 29.45 -3.20 6.36
C THR A 67 29.78 -1.72 6.53
N THR A 68 28.93 -0.81 6.01
CA THR A 68 29.13 0.64 6.12
C THR A 68 28.55 1.15 7.44
N PRO A 69 29.37 1.54 8.44
CA PRO A 69 28.88 1.83 9.79
C PRO A 69 27.83 2.94 9.83
N ALA A 70 28.04 4.01 9.04
CA ALA A 70 27.12 5.14 8.97
C ALA A 70 25.71 4.73 8.50
N LEU A 71 25.58 3.79 7.57
CA LEU A 71 24.29 3.34 7.04
C LEU A 71 23.53 2.47 8.05
N VAL A 72 24.25 1.60 8.78
CA VAL A 72 23.66 0.79 9.86
C VAL A 72 23.18 1.68 11.00
N TYR A 73 23.98 2.67 11.43
CA TYR A 73 23.55 3.64 12.45
C TYR A 73 22.32 4.42 12.00
N SER A 74 22.23 4.81 10.73
CA SER A 74 21.04 5.49 10.20
C SER A 74 19.79 4.61 10.32
N ILE A 75 19.86 3.32 9.97
CA ILE A 75 18.72 2.40 10.12
C ILE A 75 18.26 2.35 11.58
N GLN A 76 19.19 2.17 12.51
CA GLN A 76 18.88 2.08 13.93
C GLN A 76 18.23 3.36 14.46
N ASN A 77 18.80 4.52 14.13
CA ASN A 77 18.24 5.81 14.52
C ASN A 77 16.83 6.02 13.95
N SER A 78 16.63 5.74 12.66
CA SER A 78 15.32 5.87 12.02
C SER A 78 14.28 4.93 12.65
N LEU A 79 14.64 3.67 12.91
CA LEU A 79 13.74 2.71 13.53
C LEU A 79 13.39 3.09 14.97
N PHE A 80 14.38 3.53 15.75
CA PHE A 80 14.17 4.02 17.11
C PHE A 80 13.19 5.20 17.15
N ILE A 81 13.40 6.20 16.29
CA ILE A 81 12.51 7.36 16.20
C ILE A 81 11.12 6.97 15.69
N ALA A 82 11.01 6.08 14.71
CA ALA A 82 9.72 5.61 14.21
C ALA A 82 8.90 4.89 15.30
N VAL A 83 9.54 4.02 16.09
CA VAL A 83 8.89 3.33 17.22
C VAL A 83 8.50 4.32 18.32
N LEU A 84 9.43 5.18 18.73
CA LEU A 84 9.18 6.14 19.80
C LEU A 84 8.06 7.11 19.45
N SER A 85 8.06 7.63 18.21
CA SER A 85 7.00 8.53 17.72
C SER A 85 5.67 7.82 17.62
N THR A 86 5.63 6.57 17.16
CA THR A 86 4.41 5.75 17.12
C THR A 86 3.85 5.57 18.53
N LEU A 87 4.67 5.18 19.51
CA LEU A 87 4.22 4.98 20.88
C LEU A 87 3.63 6.25 21.49
N ILE A 88 4.31 7.40 21.33
CA ILE A 88 3.84 8.69 21.83
C ILE A 88 2.54 9.09 21.14
N SER A 89 2.52 9.08 19.80
CA SER A 89 1.36 9.50 19.00
C SER A 89 0.14 8.64 19.29
N VAL A 90 0.29 7.32 19.34
CA VAL A 90 -0.78 6.38 19.64
C VAL A 90 -1.29 6.59 21.07
N SER A 91 -0.41 6.68 22.06
CA SER A 91 -0.81 6.88 23.46
C SER A 91 -1.66 8.15 23.62
N ILE A 92 -1.20 9.26 23.04
CA ILE A 92 -1.91 10.54 23.06
C ILE A 92 -3.24 10.44 22.30
N ALA A 93 -3.24 9.87 21.10
CA ALA A 93 -4.46 9.71 20.29
C ALA A 93 -5.52 8.89 21.04
N PHE A 94 -5.12 7.81 21.73
CA PHE A 94 -6.03 7.01 22.55
C PHE A 94 -6.58 7.78 23.76
N LEU A 95 -5.73 8.54 24.47
CA LEU A 95 -6.18 9.41 25.58
C LEU A 95 -7.24 10.42 25.10
N PHE A 96 -7.00 11.09 23.98
CA PHE A 96 -7.96 12.02 23.39
C PHE A 96 -9.25 11.31 22.95
N ALA A 97 -9.13 10.18 22.26
CA ALA A 97 -10.29 9.40 21.83
C ALA A 97 -11.14 8.96 23.03
N TYR A 98 -10.51 8.54 24.13
CA TYR A 98 -11.19 8.14 25.37
C TYR A 98 -11.94 9.32 26.00
N ALA A 99 -11.27 10.47 26.18
CA ALA A 99 -11.87 11.67 26.76
C ALA A 99 -13.03 12.27 25.93
N LEU A 100 -13.04 12.01 24.61
CA LEU A 100 -14.13 12.45 23.73
C LEU A 100 -15.31 11.47 23.69
N THR A 101 -15.09 10.20 23.98
CA THR A 101 -16.14 9.17 23.88
C THR A 101 -16.77 8.80 25.22
N ARG A 102 -16.08 9.05 26.35
CA ARG A 102 -16.49 8.72 27.73
C ARG A 102 -16.42 9.97 28.58
#